data_AF-A0A3B8W5R8-F1
#
_entry.id   AF-A0A3B8W5R8-F1
#
_cell.length_a   1.000
_cell.length_b   1.000
_cell.length_c   1.000
_cell.angle_alpha   90.00
_cell.angle_beta   90.00
_cell.angle_gamma   90.00
#
_symmetry.space_group_name_H-M   'P 1'
#
loop_
_entity.id
_entity.type
_entity.pdbx_description
1 polymer ?
#
loop_
_entity_poly.entity_id
_entity_poly.type
_entity_poly.pdbx_seq_one_letter_code
_entity_poly.pdbx_strand_id
1 'polypeptide(L)'
;MWRLLPSGSSVKRKNDRRLVTAIRTITGFVPGNLELYRLATLHSSKGTERDGYRESNERLEYLGDAVLGAAVADYLFKKYPFQHEGFLTEIRSRIVNRESLNQLARKVGIGAIIQFDQKKIHLQQVILGNALVALVGAVY
;
A
#
# COMPACT_ATOMS: atom_id res chain seq x y z
N MET A 1 33.08 -30.97 -7.27
CA MET A 1 32.58 -30.53 -5.94
C MET A 1 32.06 -29.11 -6.06
N TRP A 2 30.79 -28.92 -6.43
CA TRP A 2 30.18 -27.59 -6.55
C TRP A 2 29.20 -27.40 -5.39
N ARG A 3 29.59 -26.56 -4.42
CA ARG A 3 28.72 -26.11 -3.32
C ARG A 3 27.70 -25.14 -3.90
N LEU A 4 26.46 -25.62 -4.07
CA LEU A 4 25.31 -24.76 -4.33
C LEU A 4 25.04 -23.89 -3.10
N LEU A 5 24.99 -22.58 -3.34
CA LEU A 5 24.73 -21.50 -2.38
C LEU A 5 23.39 -21.69 -1.64
N PRO A 6 23.22 -21.08 -0.45
CA PRO A 6 22.18 -21.46 0.48
C PRO A 6 20.79 -21.13 -0.08
N SER A 7 19.96 -22.17 -0.12
CA SER A 7 18.52 -22.10 -0.29
C SER A 7 17.93 -20.98 0.57
N GLY A 8 17.31 -19.97 -0.04
CA GLY A 8 16.45 -19.03 0.68
C GLY A 8 15.49 -19.83 1.58
N SER A 9 15.47 -19.50 2.87
CA SER A 9 14.82 -20.29 3.91
C SER A 9 13.38 -20.66 3.54
N SER A 10 12.94 -21.88 3.90
CA SER A 10 11.57 -22.38 3.65
C SER A 10 10.48 -21.37 4.07
N VAL A 11 10.76 -20.61 5.15
CA VAL A 11 9.90 -19.54 5.67
C VAL A 11 9.76 -18.37 4.70
N LYS A 12 10.86 -17.90 4.09
CA LYS A 12 10.83 -16.79 3.12
C LYS A 12 9.95 -17.14 1.91
N ARG A 13 10.12 -18.34 1.37
CA ARG A 13 9.30 -18.84 0.25
C ARG A 13 7.81 -18.93 0.59
N LYS A 14 7.46 -19.32 1.82
CA LYS A 14 6.07 -19.41 2.28
C LYS A 14 5.43 -18.02 2.43
N ASN A 15 6.17 -17.05 2.97
CA ASN A 15 5.70 -15.67 3.10
C ASN A 15 5.51 -15.01 1.73
N ASP A 16 6.41 -15.26 0.79
CA ASP A 16 6.30 -14.75 -0.58
C ASP A 16 5.05 -15.27 -1.29
N ARG A 17 4.76 -16.58 -1.17
CA ARG A 17 3.53 -17.16 -1.72
C ARG A 17 2.27 -16.53 -1.14
N ARG A 18 2.26 -16.26 0.17
CA ARG A 18 1.13 -15.60 0.84
C ARG A 18 0.94 -14.18 0.32
N LEU A 19 2.02 -13.41 0.22
CA LEU A 19 1.98 -12.05 -0.30
C LEU A 19 1.50 -12.04 -1.76
N VAL A 20 2.07 -12.85 -2.63
CA VAL A 20 1.65 -12.96 -4.04
C VAL A 20 0.17 -13.31 -4.16
N THR A 21 -0.31 -14.26 -3.36
CA THR A 21 -1.73 -14.65 -3.37
C THR A 21 -2.63 -13.50 -2.95
N ALA A 22 -2.28 -12.79 -1.87
CA ALA A 22 -3.05 -11.66 -1.38
C ALA A 22 -3.05 -10.50 -2.37
N ILE A 23 -1.90 -10.14 -2.95
CA ILE A 23 -1.82 -9.10 -3.98
C ILE A 23 -2.69 -9.47 -5.17
N ARG A 24 -2.61 -10.70 -5.68
CA ARG A 24 -3.46 -11.15 -6.77
C ARG A 24 -4.95 -11.07 -6.44
N THR A 25 -5.34 -11.38 -5.21
CA THR A 25 -6.74 -11.24 -4.78
C THR A 25 -7.18 -9.78 -4.72
N ILE A 26 -6.30 -8.88 -4.28
CA ILE A 26 -6.60 -7.45 -4.13
C ILE A 26 -6.61 -6.72 -5.47
N THR A 27 -5.61 -6.96 -6.31
CA THR A 27 -5.37 -6.18 -7.53
C THR A 27 -5.84 -6.88 -8.80
N GLY A 28 -6.12 -8.19 -8.74
CA GLY A 28 -6.50 -9.00 -9.89
C GLY A 28 -5.32 -9.49 -10.75
N PHE A 29 -4.07 -9.14 -10.41
CA PHE A 29 -2.90 -9.53 -11.21
C PHE A 29 -1.72 -10.02 -10.34
N VAL A 30 -0.77 -10.71 -10.98
CA VAL A 30 0.43 -11.21 -10.30
C VAL A 30 1.48 -10.09 -10.22
N PRO A 31 2.04 -9.78 -9.03
CA PRO A 31 3.03 -8.72 -8.90
C PRO A 31 4.31 -9.04 -9.68
N GLY A 32 4.74 -8.12 -10.55
CA GLY A 32 5.98 -8.26 -11.31
C GLY A 32 7.23 -8.13 -10.44
N ASN A 33 7.31 -7.08 -9.62
CA ASN A 33 8.38 -6.86 -8.65
C ASN A 33 7.86 -7.00 -7.22
N LEU A 34 8.03 -8.18 -6.61
CA LEU A 34 7.52 -8.48 -5.28
C LEU A 34 8.11 -7.58 -4.17
N GLU A 35 9.31 -7.03 -4.36
CA GLU A 35 9.95 -6.16 -3.35
C GLU A 35 9.15 -4.87 -3.12
N LEU A 36 8.54 -4.30 -4.17
CA LEU A 36 7.69 -3.11 -4.03
C LEU A 36 6.45 -3.40 -3.16
N TYR A 37 5.87 -4.58 -3.30
CA TYR A 37 4.71 -5.00 -2.50
C TYR A 37 5.09 -5.38 -1.07
N ARG A 38 6.31 -5.90 -0.86
CA ARG A 38 6.86 -6.07 0.50
C ARG A 38 7.06 -4.71 1.17
N LEU A 39 7.62 -3.74 0.45
CA LEU A 39 7.83 -2.39 0.95
C LEU A 39 6.49 -1.69 1.24
N ALA A 40 5.51 -1.78 0.34
CA ALA A 40 4.17 -1.21 0.52
C ALA A 40 3.46 -1.72 1.79
N THR A 41 3.75 -2.95 2.19
CA THR A 41 3.17 -3.62 3.36
C THR A 41 4.04 -3.53 4.62
N LEU A 42 5.16 -2.78 4.59
CA LEU A 42 6.06 -2.61 5.72
C LEU A 42 5.81 -1.28 6.43
N HIS A 43 5.19 -1.35 7.60
CA HIS A 43 5.00 -0.15 8.43
C HIS A 43 6.32 0.26 9.11
N SER A 44 6.52 1.57 9.29
CA SER A 44 7.73 2.15 9.91
C SER A 44 8.05 1.60 11.30
N SER A 45 7.06 1.09 12.05
CA SER A 45 7.31 0.43 13.35
C SER A 45 8.12 -0.87 13.26
N LYS A 46 8.16 -1.51 12.08
CA LYS A 46 8.90 -2.75 11.83
C LYS A 46 10.07 -2.53 10.86
N GLY A 47 10.20 -1.31 10.35
CA GLY A 47 11.29 -0.91 9.47
C GLY A 47 12.65 -1.06 10.15
N THR A 48 13.65 -1.49 9.37
CA THR A 48 15.04 -1.49 9.84
C THR A 48 15.64 -0.14 9.54
N GLU A 49 16.44 0.39 10.47
CA GLU A 49 17.17 1.64 10.29
C GLU A 49 18.61 1.36 9.87
N ARG A 50 19.07 2.03 8.80
CA ARG A 50 20.44 1.98 8.29
C ARG A 50 20.83 3.37 7.82
N ASP A 51 21.96 3.87 8.29
CA ASP A 51 22.51 5.17 7.89
C ASP A 51 21.52 6.33 8.01
N GLY A 52 20.70 6.34 9.07
CA GLY A 52 19.65 7.34 9.31
C GLY A 52 18.41 7.19 8.43
N TYR A 53 18.38 6.22 7.52
CA TYR A 53 17.21 5.86 6.72
C TYR A 53 16.46 4.69 7.36
N ARG A 54 15.16 4.86 7.56
CA ARG A 54 14.26 3.80 8.01
C ARG A 54 13.49 3.24 6.83
N GLU A 55 13.64 1.93 6.59
CA GLU A 55 12.90 1.25 5.53
C GLU A 55 11.41 1.13 5.90
N SER A 56 10.55 1.82 5.16
CA SER A 56 9.10 1.85 5.40
C SER A 56 8.33 2.05 4.10
N ASN A 57 7.01 1.87 4.18
CA ASN A 57 6.09 2.16 3.08
C ASN A 57 5.91 3.67 2.80
N GLU A 58 6.47 4.57 3.60
CA GLU A 58 6.16 6.02 3.54
C GLU A 58 6.52 6.67 2.19
N ARG A 59 7.59 6.21 1.52
CA ARG A 59 7.94 6.70 0.17
C ARG A 59 6.96 6.23 -0.90
N LEU A 60 6.44 5.01 -0.77
CA LEU A 60 5.41 4.49 -1.67
C LEU A 60 4.05 5.12 -1.35
N GLU A 61 3.76 5.42 -0.09
CA GLU A 61 2.60 6.19 0.33
C GLU A 61 2.61 7.58 -0.32
N TYR A 62 3.75 8.29 -0.26
CA TYR A 62 3.90 9.59 -0.92
C TYR A 62 3.61 9.52 -2.43
N LEU A 63 4.19 8.54 -3.13
CA LEU A 63 3.92 8.35 -4.57
C LEU A 63 2.45 7.98 -4.81
N GLY A 64 1.93 7.04 -4.03
CA GLY A 64 0.57 6.52 -4.15
C GLY A 64 -0.49 7.59 -3.92
N ASP A 65 -0.25 8.54 -3.02
CA ASP A 65 -1.16 9.65 -2.74
C ASP A 65 -1.30 10.56 -3.98
N ALA A 66 -0.18 10.90 -4.62
CA ALA A 66 -0.19 11.68 -5.85
C ALA A 66 -0.90 10.93 -7.00
N VAL A 67 -0.63 9.63 -7.17
CA VAL A 67 -1.27 8.79 -8.20
C VAL A 67 -2.77 8.67 -7.95
N LEU A 68 -3.18 8.39 -6.71
CA LEU A 68 -4.58 8.27 -6.32
C LEU A 68 -5.32 9.60 -6.50
N GLY A 69 -4.71 10.70 -6.08
CA GLY A 69 -5.25 12.04 -6.23
C GLY A 69 -5.47 12.41 -7.70
N ALA A 70 -4.52 12.07 -8.57
CA ALA A 70 -4.63 12.27 -10.01
C ALA A 70 -5.74 11.40 -10.63
N ALA A 71 -5.81 10.11 -10.28
CA ALA A 71 -6.84 9.20 -10.79
C ALA A 71 -8.25 9.64 -10.39
N VAL A 72 -8.45 10.07 -9.14
CA VAL A 72 -9.76 10.59 -8.69
C VAL A 72 -10.07 11.93 -9.34
N ALA A 73 -9.08 12.82 -9.51
CA ALA A 73 -9.28 14.08 -10.23
C ALA A 73 -9.70 13.86 -11.68
N ASP A 74 -9.05 12.95 -12.41
CA ASP A 74 -9.42 12.59 -13.79
C ASP A 74 -10.84 12.03 -13.87
N TYR A 75 -11.21 11.14 -12.95
CA TYR A 75 -12.57 10.61 -12.85
C TYR A 75 -13.61 11.71 -12.62
N LEU A 76 -13.37 12.60 -11.64
CA LEU A 76 -14.31 13.68 -11.30
C LEU A 76 -14.44 14.71 -12.42
N PHE A 77 -13.33 15.06 -13.08
CA PHE A 77 -13.31 15.96 -14.22
C PHE A 77 -14.20 15.44 -15.36
N LYS A 78 -14.08 14.15 -15.70
CA LYS A 78 -14.91 13.50 -16.73
C LYS A 78 -16.37 13.34 -16.31
N LYS A 79 -16.62 13.03 -15.03
CA LYS A 79 -17.96 12.77 -14.50
C LYS A 79 -18.80 14.03 -14.32
N TYR A 80 -18.17 15.14 -13.97
CA TYR A 80 -18.84 16.41 -13.64
C TYR A 80 -18.33 17.56 -14.54
N PRO A 81 -18.52 17.50 -15.87
CA PRO A 81 -17.89 18.42 -16.82
C PRO A 81 -18.37 19.89 -16.70
N PHE A 82 -19.49 20.14 -16.03
CA PHE A 82 -20.07 21.48 -15.85
C PHE A 82 -19.91 22.02 -14.42
N GLN A 83 -19.19 21.31 -13.56
CA GLN A 83 -18.91 21.77 -12.20
C GLN A 83 -17.60 22.54 -12.15
N HIS A 84 -17.53 23.52 -11.24
CA HIS A 84 -16.35 24.35 -11.04
C HIS A 84 -15.29 23.63 -10.19
N GLU A 85 -14.06 24.14 -10.21
CA GLU A 85 -12.92 23.55 -9.50
C GLU A 85 -13.20 23.32 -8.01
N GLY A 86 -13.80 24.29 -7.31
CA GLY A 86 -14.11 24.19 -5.89
C GLY A 86 -14.99 22.99 -5.54
N PHE A 87 -16.03 22.73 -6.33
CA PHE A 87 -16.87 21.53 -6.18
C PHE A 87 -16.07 20.24 -6.39
N LEU A 88 -15.22 20.19 -7.42
CA LEU A 88 -14.41 19.00 -7.71
C LEU A 88 -13.41 18.73 -6.57
N THR A 89 -12.78 19.77 -6.05
CA THR A 89 -11.85 19.70 -4.91
C THR A 89 -12.54 19.26 -3.62
N GLU A 90 -13.75 19.75 -3.36
CA GLU A 90 -14.56 19.33 -2.22
C GLU A 90 -14.91 17.82 -2.31
N ILE A 91 -15.44 17.38 -3.45
CA ILE A 91 -15.80 15.97 -3.65
C ILE A 91 -14.56 15.07 -3.59
N ARG A 92 -13.45 15.48 -4.21
CA ARG A 92 -12.17 14.74 -4.12
C ARG A 92 -11.75 14.56 -2.67
N SER A 93 -11.82 15.61 -1.85
CA SER A 93 -11.44 15.55 -0.42
C SER A 93 -12.37 14.65 0.41
N ARG A 94 -13.65 14.53 0.01
CA ARG A 94 -14.60 13.58 0.62
C ARG A 94 -14.34 12.12 0.21
N ILE A 95 -13.80 11.87 -0.98
CA ILE A 95 -13.47 10.53 -1.47
C ILE A 95 -12.11 10.07 -0.93
N VAL A 96 -11.09 10.92 -1.08
CA VAL A 96 -9.71 10.64 -0.69
C VAL A 96 -9.43 11.32 0.64
N ASN A 97 -9.94 10.71 1.70
CA ASN A 97 -9.57 11.07 3.06
C ASN A 97 -9.25 9.82 3.88
N ARG A 98 -8.58 10.05 5.00
CA ARG A 98 -8.11 9.01 5.90
C ARG A 98 -9.22 8.05 6.33
N GLU A 99 -10.40 8.55 6.68
CA GLU A 99 -11.50 7.69 7.10
C GLU A 99 -11.95 6.75 5.98
N SER A 100 -12.19 7.30 4.79
CA SER A 100 -12.62 6.57 3.60
C SER A 100 -11.59 5.54 3.16
N LEU A 101 -10.30 5.91 3.16
CA LEU A 101 -9.19 5.02 2.84
C LEU A 101 -9.06 3.88 3.85
N ASN A 102 -9.22 4.17 5.15
CA ASN A 102 -9.19 3.13 6.18
C ASN A 102 -10.35 2.16 6.05
N GLN A 103 -11.57 2.65 5.77
CA GLN A 103 -12.73 1.81 5.53
C GLN A 103 -12.52 0.93 4.28
N LEU A 104 -11.99 1.50 3.19
CA LEU A 104 -11.68 0.77 1.97
C LEU A 104 -10.60 -0.30 2.22
N ALA A 105 -9.53 0.04 2.93
CA ALA A 105 -8.45 -0.88 3.28
C ALA A 105 -8.97 -2.10 4.05
N ARG A 106 -9.93 -1.91 4.97
CA ARG A 106 -10.61 -3.03 5.67
C ARG A 106 -11.42 -3.90 4.71
N LYS A 107 -12.21 -3.28 3.82
CA LYS A 107 -13.04 -4.00 2.84
C LYS A 107 -12.20 -4.84 1.87
N VAL A 108 -11.06 -4.30 1.44
CA VAL A 108 -10.10 -4.96 0.55
C VAL A 108 -9.31 -6.07 1.28
N GLY A 109 -9.24 -6.01 2.61
CA GLY A 109 -8.56 -7.03 3.41
C GLY A 109 -7.03 -6.89 3.47
N ILE A 110 -6.47 -5.71 3.14
CA ILE A 110 -5.01 -5.49 3.11
C ILE A 110 -4.36 -5.70 4.48
N GLY A 111 -5.12 -5.53 5.58
CA GLY A 111 -4.63 -5.75 6.94
C GLY A 111 -4.01 -7.13 7.20
N ALA A 112 -4.39 -8.15 6.42
CA ALA A 112 -3.84 -9.51 6.54
C ALA A 112 -2.37 -9.64 6.09
N ILE A 113 -1.86 -8.67 5.32
CA ILE A 113 -0.50 -8.70 4.77
C ILE A 113 0.42 -7.60 5.31
N ILE A 114 -0.09 -6.68 6.12
CA ILE A 114 0.72 -5.60 6.70
C ILE A 114 1.63 -6.15 7.80
N GLN A 115 2.87 -5.70 7.77
CA GLN A 115 3.88 -6.00 8.75
C GLN A 115 4.10 -4.79 9.66
N PHE A 116 3.63 -4.88 10.90
CA PHE A 116 3.77 -3.85 11.93
C PHE A 116 4.02 -4.47 13.30
N ASP A 117 4.40 -3.64 14.28
CA ASP A 117 4.59 -4.09 15.67
C ASP A 117 3.22 -4.26 16.34
N GLN A 118 2.90 -5.49 16.74
CA GLN A 118 1.63 -5.84 17.39
C GLN A 118 1.43 -5.16 18.75
N LYS A 119 2.48 -4.58 19.36
CA LYS A 119 2.31 -3.75 20.56
C LYS A 119 1.65 -2.40 20.26
N LYS A 120 1.58 -2.00 18.98
CA LYS A 120 1.00 -0.74 18.50
C LYS A 120 -0.35 -0.92 17.82
N ILE A 121 -1.20 -1.83 18.31
CA ILE A 121 -2.55 -2.12 17.77
C ILE A 121 -3.42 -0.86 17.63
N HIS A 122 -3.28 0.12 18.54
CA HIS A 122 -4.03 1.37 18.49
C HIS A 122 -3.79 2.18 17.20
N LEU A 123 -2.65 1.97 16.54
CA LEU A 123 -2.31 2.61 15.26
C LEU A 123 -2.90 1.88 14.06
N GLN A 124 -3.55 0.72 14.23
CA GLN A 124 -4.09 -0.08 13.11
C GLN A 124 -4.99 0.73 12.19
N GLN A 125 -5.78 1.67 12.74
CA GLN A 125 -6.65 2.49 11.89
C GLN A 125 -5.82 3.28 10.87
N VAL A 126 -4.72 3.89 11.30
CA VAL A 126 -3.84 4.71 10.45
C VAL A 126 -3.07 3.85 9.46
N ILE A 127 -2.55 2.72 9.94
CA ILE A 127 -1.67 1.84 9.19
C ILE A 127 -2.36 1.26 7.95
N LEU A 128 -3.66 0.97 8.06
CA LEU A 128 -4.44 0.36 6.97
C LEU A 128 -4.55 1.27 5.75
N GLY A 129 -4.96 2.53 5.93
CA GLY A 129 -5.08 3.50 4.84
C GLY A 129 -3.75 3.79 4.18
N ASN A 130 -2.70 4.03 4.98
CA ASN A 130 -1.35 4.29 4.47
C ASN A 130 -0.82 3.11 3.65
N ALA A 131 -1.02 1.86 4.10
CA ALA A 131 -0.63 0.68 3.34
C ALA A 131 -1.43 0.53 2.04
N LEU A 132 -2.72 0.91 2.03
CA LEU A 132 -3.52 0.89 0.80
C LEU A 132 -3.00 1.91 -0.22
N VAL A 133 -2.65 3.12 0.23
CA VAL A 133 -2.07 4.14 -0.64
C VAL A 133 -0.68 3.70 -1.13
N ALA A 134 0.15 3.16 -0.25
CA ALA A 134 1.44 2.60 -0.66
C ALA A 134 1.31 1.44 -1.65
N LEU A 135 0.24 0.65 -1.56
CA LEU A 135 -0.07 -0.39 -2.55
C LEU A 135 -0.41 0.23 -3.91
N VAL A 136 -1.15 1.34 -3.96
CA VAL A 136 -1.36 2.10 -5.21
C VAL A 136 -0.01 2.55 -5.78
N GLY A 137 0.89 3.06 -4.94
CA GLY A 137 2.25 3.44 -5.35
C GLY A 137 3.12 2.28 -5.84
N ALA A 138 2.89 1.05 -5.39
CA ALA A 138 3.59 -0.15 -5.86
C ALA A 138 3.00 -0.75 -7.15
N VAL A 139 1.74 -0.42 -7.46
CA VAL A 139 1.04 -0.86 -8.68
C VAL A 139 1.39 0.02 -9.87
N TYR A 140 1.56 1.33 -9.63
CA TYR A 140 2.01 2.32 -10.62
C TYR A 140 3.45 2.07 -11.06
#